data_AF-A0A1F0UV17-F1
#
_entry.id   AF-A0A1F0UV17-F1
#
_cell.length_a   1.000
_cell.length_b   1.000
_cell.length_c   1.000
_cell.angle_alpha   90.00
_cell.angle_beta   90.00
_cell.angle_gamma   90.00
#
_symmetry.space_group_name_H-M   'P 1'
#
loop_
_entity.id
_entity.type
_entity.pdbx_description
1 polymer ?
#
loop_
_entity_poly.entity_id
_entity_poly.type
_entity_poly.pdbx_seq_one_letter_code
_entity_poly.pdbx_strand_id
1 'polypeptide(L)'
;MTARKEFKILTLLYILGVAWLLLNVVWPTNVVVCPIRSVTGMPCPACGTTRGLVHLLHGEPWQAVVSNPNVLLVAPAALVLTLSLVVGWLCRKPFAQQIYAQVQQVLSRKRVFAAFVAWELYVWAFLLFRHFN
;
A
#
# COMPACT_ATOMS: atom_id res chain seq x y z
N MET A 1 -10.97 15.73 12.81
CA MET A 1 -11.47 16.04 11.45
C MET A 1 -12.79 15.29 11.24
N THR A 2 -13.71 15.73 10.37
CA THR A 2 -14.94 14.97 10.14
C THR A 2 -14.63 13.73 9.29
N ALA A 3 -15.19 12.56 9.61
CA ALA A 3 -14.89 11.28 8.93
C ALA A 3 -15.06 11.35 7.39
N ARG A 4 -15.98 12.20 6.91
CA ARG A 4 -16.17 12.48 5.48
C ARG A 4 -15.00 13.20 4.82
N LYS A 5 -14.30 14.10 5.53
CA LYS A 5 -13.10 14.79 5.03
C LYS A 5 -11.92 13.84 4.94
N GLU A 6 -11.72 13.01 5.96
CA GLU A 6 -10.65 11.98 5.97
C GLU A 6 -10.80 11.00 4.81
N PHE A 7 -12.01 10.46 4.61
CA PHE A 7 -12.29 9.57 3.48
C PHE A 7 -11.97 10.20 2.12
N LYS A 8 -12.32 11.48 1.92
CA LYS A 8 -12.01 12.20 0.66
C LYS A 8 -10.51 12.34 0.43
N ILE A 9 -9.75 12.71 1.48
CA ILE A 9 -8.29 12.85 1.40
C ILE A 9 -7.66 11.50 1.07
N LEU A 10 -8.06 10.44 1.78
CA LEU A 10 -7.53 9.09 1.53
C LEU A 10 -7.85 8.58 0.13
N THR A 11 -9.06 8.84 -0.36
CA THR A 11 -9.44 8.47 -1.74
C THR A 11 -8.61 9.22 -2.76
N LEU A 12 -8.35 10.52 -2.55
CA LEU A 12 -7.49 11.32 -3.43
C LEU A 12 -6.05 10.79 -3.45
N LEU A 13 -5.47 10.55 -2.27
CA LEU A 13 -4.12 9.97 -2.15
C LEU A 13 -4.03 8.59 -2.82
N TYR A 14 -5.06 7.76 -2.66
CA TYR A 14 -5.15 6.46 -3.30
C TYR A 14 -5.17 6.58 -4.83
N ILE A 15 -6.00 7.46 -5.40
CA ILE A 15 -6.05 7.69 -6.85
C ILE A 15 -4.69 8.15 -7.38
N LEU A 16 -4.02 9.07 -6.67
CA LEU A 16 -2.66 9.52 -7.02
C LEU A 16 -1.66 8.37 -6.98
N GLY A 17 -1.73 7.50 -5.97
CA GLY A 17 -0.89 6.32 -5.85
C GLY A 17 -1.11 5.30 -6.97
N VAL A 18 -2.37 5.05 -7.35
CA VAL A 18 -2.71 4.17 -8.48
C VAL A 18 -2.22 4.76 -9.80
N ALA A 19 -2.43 6.07 -10.02
CA ALA A 19 -1.92 6.74 -11.21
C ALA A 19 -0.39 6.62 -11.31
N TRP A 20 0.34 6.86 -10.21
CA TRP A 20 1.80 6.66 -10.15
C TRP A 20 2.21 5.22 -10.44
N LEU A 21 1.50 4.23 -9.89
CA LEU A 21 1.76 2.81 -10.15
C LEU A 21 1.58 2.48 -11.64
N LEU A 22 0.45 2.87 -12.23
CA LEU A 22 0.16 2.62 -13.64
C LEU A 22 1.18 3.30 -14.56
N LEU A 23 1.61 4.52 -14.24
CA LEU A 23 2.70 5.19 -14.96
C LEU A 23 3.99 4.37 -14.94
N ASN A 24 4.36 3.78 -13.80
CA ASN A 24 5.56 2.95 -13.68
C ASN A 24 5.44 1.59 -14.39
N VAL A 25 4.21 1.09 -14.58
CA VAL A 25 3.96 -0.12 -15.38
C VAL A 25 4.12 0.18 -16.87
N VAL A 26 3.57 1.29 -17.35
CA VAL A 26 3.62 1.67 -18.78
C VAL A 26 4.98 2.23 -19.17
N TRP A 27 5.58 3.05 -18.32
CA TRP A 27 6.89 3.66 -18.49
C TRP A 27 7.77 3.29 -17.31
N PRO A 28 8.57 2.20 -17.41
CA PRO A 28 9.43 1.74 -16.33
C PRO A 28 10.47 2.81 -15.98
N THR A 29 10.13 3.69 -15.04
CA THR A 29 11.08 4.67 -14.52
C THR A 29 11.93 3.98 -13.47
N ASN A 30 13.26 4.00 -13.61
CA ASN A 30 14.17 3.52 -12.58
C ASN A 30 14.30 4.51 -11.39
N VAL A 31 13.33 5.43 -11.26
CA VAL A 31 13.37 6.51 -10.28
C VAL A 31 12.94 5.97 -8.92
N VAL A 32 13.88 5.91 -8.00
CA VAL A 32 13.60 5.58 -6.60
C VAL A 32 13.18 6.86 -5.86
N VAL A 33 11.88 7.07 -5.73
CA VAL A 33 11.32 8.19 -4.93
C VAL A 33 11.15 7.74 -3.47
N CYS A 34 12.24 7.63 -2.70
CA CYS A 34 12.20 7.32 -1.27
C CYS A 34 13.14 8.28 -0.52
N PRO A 35 12.65 9.41 0.04
CA PRO A 35 13.49 10.42 0.68
C PRO A 35 14.38 9.86 1.79
N ILE A 36 13.85 8.90 2.55
CA ILE A 36 14.61 8.21 3.61
C ILE A 36 15.83 7.52 3.01
N ARG A 37 15.63 6.71 1.96
CA ARG A 37 16.75 6.02 1.30
C ARG A 37 17.72 6.99 0.63
N SER A 38 17.23 8.10 0.09
CA SER A 38 18.09 9.12 -0.53
C SER A 38 18.98 9.84 0.49
N VAL A 39 18.48 10.05 1.71
CA VAL A 39 19.22 10.75 2.78
C VAL A 39 20.09 9.79 3.59
N THR A 40 19.57 8.62 3.97
CA THR A 40 20.24 7.70 4.89
C THR A 40 20.94 6.53 4.21
N GLY A 41 20.67 6.28 2.91
CA GLY A 41 21.10 5.09 2.19
C GLY A 41 20.31 3.82 2.55
N MET A 42 19.58 3.80 3.67
CA MET A 42 18.92 2.61 4.19
C MET A 42 17.49 2.44 3.64
N PRO A 43 17.04 1.19 3.38
CA PRO A 43 15.65 0.94 3.02
C PRO A 43 14.72 1.19 4.23
N CYS A 44 13.58 1.84 3.99
CA CYS A 44 12.45 1.87 4.92
C CYS A 44 11.45 0.76 4.57
N PRO A 45 10.52 0.37 5.46
CA PRO A 45 9.60 -0.75 5.22
C PRO A 45 8.65 -0.53 4.04
N ALA A 46 8.45 0.74 3.62
CA ALA A 46 7.66 1.08 2.45
C ALA A 46 8.49 1.18 1.15
N CYS A 47 9.83 1.29 1.22
CA CYS A 47 10.63 1.37 0.00
C CYS A 47 10.52 0.02 -0.75
N GLY A 48 10.24 0.07 -2.06
CA GLY A 48 10.13 -1.13 -2.90
C GLY A 48 8.70 -1.69 -3.06
N THR A 49 7.70 -1.17 -2.34
CA THR A 49 6.29 -1.59 -2.49
C THR A 49 5.78 -1.38 -3.92
N THR A 50 6.06 -0.22 -4.55
CA THR A 50 5.68 0.04 -5.95
C THR A 50 6.29 -0.99 -6.90
N ARG A 51 7.58 -1.32 -6.73
CA ARG A 51 8.26 -2.33 -7.55
C ARG A 51 7.62 -3.71 -7.36
N GLY A 52 7.32 -4.08 -6.12
CA GLY A 52 6.63 -5.32 -5.83
C GLY A 52 5.23 -5.39 -6.46
N LEU A 53 4.48 -4.29 -6.44
CA LEU A 53 3.18 -4.20 -7.14
C LEU A 53 3.34 -4.30 -8.67
N VAL A 54 4.38 -3.72 -9.26
CA VAL A 54 4.69 -3.88 -10.69
C VAL A 54 4.98 -5.36 -11.03
N HIS A 55 5.79 -6.06 -10.24
CA HIS A 55 6.01 -7.50 -10.41
C HIS A 55 4.72 -8.31 -10.31
N LEU A 56 3.84 -7.99 -9.36
CA LEU A 56 2.52 -8.61 -9.26
C LEU A 56 1.70 -8.41 -10.53
N LEU A 57 1.69 -7.19 -11.08
CA LEU A 57 0.96 -6.86 -12.30
C LEU A 57 1.53 -7.54 -13.54
N HIS A 58 2.83 -7.87 -13.55
CA HIS A 58 3.45 -8.70 -14.58
C HIS A 58 3.27 -10.21 -14.36
N GLY A 59 2.54 -10.63 -13.33
CA GLY A 59 2.31 -12.05 -13.05
C GLY A 59 3.49 -12.74 -12.36
N GLU A 60 4.36 -11.99 -11.69
CA GLU A 60 5.54 -12.49 -10.99
C GLU A 60 5.36 -12.40 -9.45
N PRO A 61 4.47 -13.20 -8.84
CA PRO A 61 4.11 -13.08 -7.42
C PRO A 61 5.30 -13.33 -6.50
N TRP A 62 6.20 -14.24 -6.87
CA TRP A 62 7.40 -14.51 -6.08
C TRP A 62 8.33 -13.30 -6.05
N GLN A 63 8.61 -12.69 -7.21
CA GLN A 63 9.45 -11.50 -7.29
C GLN A 63 8.82 -10.30 -6.58
N ALA A 64 7.49 -10.23 -6.56
CA ALA A 64 6.75 -9.21 -5.83
C ALA A 64 6.97 -9.28 -4.32
N VAL A 65 6.78 -10.47 -3.73
CA VAL A 65 6.97 -10.69 -2.28
C VAL A 65 8.43 -10.51 -1.88
N VAL A 66 9.35 -11.04 -2.69
CA VAL A 66 10.79 -10.89 -2.49
C VAL A 66 11.19 -9.41 -2.55
N SER A 67 10.59 -8.63 -3.45
CA SER A 67 10.85 -7.18 -3.55
C SER A 67 10.42 -6.41 -2.31
N ASN A 68 9.21 -6.64 -1.83
CA ASN A 68 8.74 -6.13 -0.55
C ASN A 68 7.55 -6.96 -0.05
N PRO A 69 7.65 -7.63 1.11
CA PRO A 69 6.54 -8.44 1.63
C PRO A 69 5.28 -7.63 1.94
N ASN A 70 5.36 -6.31 2.12
CA ASN A 70 4.18 -5.43 2.28
C ASN A 70 3.21 -5.50 1.10
N VAL A 71 3.65 -5.99 -0.05
CA VAL A 71 2.76 -6.30 -1.18
C VAL A 71 1.62 -7.23 -0.78
N LEU A 72 1.84 -8.17 0.14
CA LEU A 72 0.80 -9.07 0.65
C LEU A 72 -0.34 -8.36 1.37
N LEU A 73 -0.08 -7.18 1.94
CA LEU A 73 -1.11 -6.34 2.57
C LEU A 73 -1.67 -5.32 1.60
N VAL A 74 -0.80 -4.66 0.84
CA VAL A 74 -1.17 -3.53 -0.03
C VAL A 74 -1.98 -3.99 -1.23
N ALA A 75 -1.65 -5.12 -1.86
CA ALA A 75 -2.38 -5.57 -3.05
C ALA A 75 -3.84 -5.96 -2.75
N PRO A 76 -4.15 -6.77 -1.71
CA PRO A 76 -5.54 -7.04 -1.34
C PRO A 76 -6.29 -5.77 -0.89
N ALA A 77 -5.64 -4.89 -0.12
CA ALA A 77 -6.26 -3.64 0.32
C ALA A 77 -6.61 -2.73 -0.87
N ALA A 78 -5.71 -2.60 -1.84
CA ALA A 78 -5.94 -1.86 -3.07
C ALA A 78 -7.09 -2.47 -3.89
N LEU A 79 -7.16 -3.80 -3.99
CA LEU A 79 -8.24 -4.49 -4.69
C LEU A 79 -9.60 -4.23 -4.03
N VAL A 80 -9.69 -4.42 -2.71
CA VAL A 80 -10.93 -4.15 -1.94
C VAL A 80 -11.36 -2.70 -2.08
N LEU A 81 -10.44 -1.75 -1.97
CA LEU A 81 -10.75 -0.34 -2.13
C LEU A 81 -11.23 -0.02 -3.55
N THR A 82 -10.55 -0.52 -4.59
CA THR A 82 -10.97 -0.36 -5.99
C THR A 82 -12.40 -0.87 -6.19
N LEU A 83 -12.65 -2.13 -5.81
CA LEU A 83 -13.95 -2.76 -5.98
C LEU A 83 -15.04 -2.00 -5.22
N SER A 84 -14.75 -1.55 -3.99
CA SER A 84 -15.70 -0.78 -3.20
C SER A 84 -16.04 0.59 -3.81
N LEU A 85 -15.07 1.25 -4.45
CA LEU A 85 -15.27 2.51 -5.15
C LEU A 85 -16.08 2.31 -6.43
N VAL A 86 -15.76 1.27 -7.22
CA VAL A 86 -16.48 0.91 -8.45
C VAL A 86 -17.93 0.53 -8.14
N VAL A 87 -18.16 -0.33 -7.15
CA VAL A 87 -19.51 -0.72 -6.69
C VAL A 87 -20.25 0.47 -6.10
N GLY A 88 -19.59 1.31 -5.30
CA GLY A 88 -20.19 2.52 -4.75
C GLY A 88 -20.62 3.51 -5.83
N TRP A 89 -19.81 3.66 -6.88
CA TRP A 89 -20.13 4.48 -8.05
C TRP A 89 -21.30 3.88 -8.86
N LEU A 90 -21.27 2.58 -9.14
CA LEU A 90 -22.28 1.90 -9.95
C LEU A 90 -23.65 1.81 -9.24
N CYS A 91 -23.65 1.45 -7.95
CA CYS A 91 -24.87 1.26 -7.17
C CYS A 91 -25.36 2.54 -6.47
N ARG A 92 -24.65 3.67 -6.59
CA ARG A 92 -24.87 4.94 -5.86
C ARG A 92 -25.01 4.77 -4.33
N LYS A 93 -24.46 3.71 -3.77
CA LYS A 93 -24.46 3.42 -2.33
C LYS A 93 -23.13 3.83 -1.70
N PRO A 94 -23.11 4.31 -0.45
CA PRO A 94 -21.88 4.69 0.25
C PRO A 94 -21.09 3.48 0.77
N PHE A 95 -20.95 2.42 -0.05
CA PHE A 95 -20.32 1.17 0.34
C PHE A 95 -18.85 1.35 0.75
N ALA A 96 -18.09 2.13 -0.01
CA ALA A 96 -16.71 2.49 0.32
C ALA A 96 -16.60 3.24 1.67
N GLN A 97 -17.59 4.06 2.03
CA GLN A 97 -17.61 4.76 3.32
C GLN A 97 -17.89 3.80 4.48
N GLN A 98 -18.74 2.79 4.29
CA GLN A 98 -19.01 1.77 5.29
C GLN A 98 -17.78 0.91 5.56
N ILE A 99 -17.10 0.45 4.49
CA ILE A 99 -15.83 -0.29 4.62
C ILE A 99 -14.79 0.56 5.34
N TYR A 100 -14.66 1.85 4.98
CA TYR A 100 -13.74 2.75 5.66
C TYR A 100 -14.01 2.82 7.18
N ALA A 101 -15.29 2.96 7.59
CA ALA A 101 -15.65 3.00 9.00
C ALA A 101 -15.31 1.69 9.74
N GLN A 102 -15.55 0.54 9.10
CA GLN A 102 -15.20 -0.76 9.67
C GLN A 102 -13.69 -0.95 9.80
N VAL A 103 -12.92 -0.61 8.75
CA VAL A 103 -11.46 -0.68 8.76
C VAL A 103 -10.89 0.20 9.85
N GLN A 104 -11.37 1.45 9.98
CA GLN A 104 -10.95 2.36 11.03
C GLN A 104 -11.19 1.77 12.42
N GLN A 105 -12.35 1.15 12.66
CA GLN A 105 -12.68 0.54 13.95
C GLN A 105 -11.82 -0.70 14.25
N VAL A 106 -11.54 -1.53 13.25
CA VAL A 106 -10.68 -2.72 13.38
C VAL A 106 -9.23 -2.30 13.63
N LEU A 107 -8.69 -1.37 12.84
CA LEU A 107 -7.33 -0.86 12.96
C LEU A 107 -7.10 -0.12 14.30
N SER A 108 -8.14 0.54 14.83
CA SER A 108 -8.10 1.18 16.16
C SER A 108 -8.01 0.19 17.33
N ARG A 109 -8.23 -1.12 17.09
CA ARG A 109 -8.01 -2.13 18.14
C ARG A 109 -6.53 -2.26 18.41
N LYS A 110 -6.12 -2.08 19.67
CA LYS A 110 -4.72 -2.19 20.11
C LYS A 110 -3.99 -3.44 19.61
N ARG A 111 -4.68 -4.59 19.57
CA ARG A 111 -4.11 -5.86 19.08
C ARG A 111 -3.81 -5.83 17.57
N VAL A 112 -4.71 -5.24 16.78
CA VAL A 112 -4.53 -5.11 15.32
C VAL A 112 -3.40 -4.12 15.03
N PHE A 113 -3.38 -3.00 15.75
CA PHE A 113 -2.29 -2.03 15.65
C PHE A 113 -0.94 -2.65 16.04
N ALA A 114 -0.88 -3.40 17.14
CA ALA A 114 0.34 -4.09 17.56
C ALA A 114 0.80 -5.15 16.52
N ALA A 115 -0.13 -5.90 15.94
CA ALA A 115 0.17 -6.86 14.87
C ALA A 115 0.71 -6.15 13.61
N PHE A 116 0.11 -5.01 13.23
CA PHE A 116 0.59 -4.19 12.13
C PHE A 116 2.01 -3.67 12.37
N VAL A 117 2.29 -3.13 13.57
CA VAL A 117 3.65 -2.69 13.94
C VAL A 117 4.64 -3.84 13.91
N ALA A 118 4.28 -5.01 14.44
CA ALA A 118 5.14 -6.19 14.41
C ALA A 118 5.44 -6.63 12.96
N TRP A 119 4.45 -6.56 12.07
CA TRP A 119 4.62 -6.83 10.65
C TRP A 119 5.58 -5.84 9.98
N GLU A 120 5.43 -4.54 10.22
CA GLU A 120 6.34 -3.52 9.66
C GLU A 120 7.77 -3.69 10.18
N LEU A 121 7.95 -4.08 11.44
CA LEU A 121 9.27 -4.41 12.00
C LEU A 121 9.88 -5.64 11.32
N TYR A 122 9.08 -6.68 11.07
CA TYR A 122 9.52 -7.86 10.33
C TYR A 122 9.94 -7.51 8.90
N VAL A 123 9.11 -6.75 8.17
CA VAL A 123 9.42 -6.31 6.81
C VAL A 123 10.69 -5.47 6.78
N TRP A 124 10.86 -4.58 7.75
CA TRP A 124 12.05 -3.76 7.83
C TRP A 124 13.30 -4.58 8.10
N ALA A 125 13.25 -5.52 9.05
CA ALA A 125 14.35 -6.44 9.32
C ALA A 125 14.71 -7.28 8.09
N PHE A 126 13.72 -7.80 7.35
CA PHE A 126 13.93 -8.53 6.09
C PHE A 126 14.64 -7.67 5.04
N LEU A 127 14.20 -6.43 4.84
CA LEU A 127 14.80 -5.51 3.87
C LEU A 127 16.23 -5.10 4.28
N LEU A 128 16.49 -4.90 5.57
CA LEU A 128 17.83 -4.61 6.08
C LEU A 128 18.77 -5.80 5.89
N PHE A 129 18.33 -7.01 6.24
CA PHE A 129 19.13 -8.22 6.05
C PHE A 129 19.56 -8.39 4.59
N ARG A 130 18.63 -8.16 3.65
CA ARG A 130 18.90 -8.21 2.21
C ARG A 130 19.78 -7.06 1.70
N HIS A 131 19.84 -5.95 2.43
CA HIS A 131 20.69 -4.83 2.04
C HIS A 131 22.17 -5.06 2.38
N PHE A 132 22.45 -5.80 3.45
CA PHE A 132 23.81 -6.07 3.94
C PHE A 132 24.41 -7.40 3.47
N ASN A 133 23.61 -8.28 2.86
CA ASN A 133 24.02 -9.61 2.37
C ASN A 133 23.81 -9.71 0.87
#